data_AF-A0A0K8S5W1-F1
#
_entry.id   AF-A0A0K8S5W1-F1
#
_cell.length_a   1.000
_cell.length_b   1.000
_cell.length_c   1.000
_cell.angle_alpha   90.00
_cell.angle_beta   90.00
_cell.angle_gamma   90.00
#
_symmetry.space_group_name_H-M   'P 1'
#
loop_
_entity.id
_entity.type
_entity.pdbx_description
1 polymer ?
#
loop_
_entity_poly.entity_id
_entity_poly.type
_entity_poly.pdbx_seq_one_letter_code
_entity_poly.pdbx_strand_id
1 'polypeptide(L)'
;MKLVLHFLYLFVIVCNRADEPSPEEDLLWLSESRHIGPKHMEVLNLAIENVRRTGKHKPDIPYEPVGRITHVYKASAEEEDWYEMAYEVTPSGNICHARFNIKGAASWKNVHFQGFRCMKRSHFKWN
;
A
#
# COMPACT_ATOMS: atom_id res chain seq x y z
N MET A 1 -48.39 2.89 9.77
CA MET A 1 -47.15 3.53 9.23
C MET A 1 -46.03 3.65 10.28
N LYS A 2 -45.73 2.60 11.07
CA LYS A 2 -44.62 2.60 12.05
C LYS A 2 -43.43 1.75 11.63
N LEU A 3 -43.68 0.73 10.80
CA LEU A 3 -42.65 -0.19 10.31
C LEU A 3 -41.63 0.49 9.38
N VAL A 4 -42.11 1.32 8.45
CA VAL A 4 -41.27 1.95 7.41
C VAL A 4 -40.25 2.93 8.00
N LEU A 5 -40.61 3.67 9.06
CA LEU A 5 -39.68 4.57 9.75
C LEU A 5 -38.56 3.83 10.50
N HIS A 6 -38.84 2.63 11.04
CA HIS A 6 -37.83 1.85 11.77
C HIS A 6 -36.77 1.27 10.84
N PHE A 7 -37.15 0.85 9.63
CA PHE A 7 -36.20 0.35 8.63
C PHE A 7 -35.25 1.44 8.12
N LEU A 8 -35.73 2.67 7.94
CA LEU A 8 -34.89 3.80 7.54
C LEU A 8 -33.87 4.18 8.62
N TYR A 9 -34.26 4.16 9.90
CA TYR A 9 -33.35 4.44 11.01
C TYR A 9 -32.24 3.39 11.16
N LEU A 10 -32.57 2.10 10.97
CA LEU A 10 -31.59 1.02 10.96
C LEU A 10 -30.58 1.15 9.83
N PHE A 11 -31.02 1.57 8.63
CA PHE A 11 -30.13 1.77 7.49
C PHE A 11 -29.12 2.90 7.74
N VAL A 12 -29.56 4.01 8.33
CA VAL A 12 -28.68 5.15 8.65
C VAL A 12 -27.64 4.80 9.72
N ILE A 13 -27.98 3.94 10.70
CA ILE A 13 -27.03 3.50 11.73
C ILE A 13 -25.99 2.51 11.16
N VAL A 14 -26.39 1.65 10.20
CA VAL A 14 -25.47 0.73 9.51
C VAL A 14 -24.53 1.48 8.58
N CYS A 15 -25.00 2.52 7.88
CA CYS A 15 -24.14 3.36 7.05
C CYS A 15 -23.17 4.22 7.87
N ASN A 16 -23.57 4.77 9.04
CA ASN A 16 -22.67 5.57 9.89
C ASN A 16 -21.59 4.73 10.61
N ARG A 17 -21.75 3.40 10.72
CA ARG A 17 -20.68 2.52 11.25
C ARG A 17 -19.63 2.13 10.19
N ALA A 18 -19.85 2.47 8.92
CA ALA A 18 -18.85 2.28 7.88
C ALA A 18 -17.82 3.43 7.83
N ASP A 19 -18.07 4.51 8.58
CA ASP A 19 -17.14 5.65 8.78
C ASP A 19 -16.39 5.54 10.13
N GLU A 20 -16.20 4.33 10.67
CA GLU A 20 -15.05 4.15 11.56
C GLU A 20 -13.81 4.48 10.72
N PRO A 21 -12.96 5.44 11.12
CA PRO A 21 -11.76 5.74 10.37
C PRO A 21 -11.02 4.43 10.21
N SER A 22 -10.73 4.07 8.97
CA SER A 22 -9.87 2.93 8.69
C SER A 22 -8.66 3.06 9.60
N PRO A 23 -8.24 2.03 10.36
CA PRO A 23 -7.09 2.12 11.26
C PRO A 23 -5.80 2.58 10.55
N GLU A 24 -5.80 2.62 9.21
CA GLU A 24 -4.78 3.22 8.37
C GLU A 24 -4.67 4.76 8.42
N GLU A 25 -5.75 5.50 8.70
CA GLU A 25 -5.75 6.97 8.74
C GLU A 25 -5.10 7.52 10.03
N ASP A 26 -5.10 6.73 11.12
CA ASP A 26 -4.49 7.09 12.40
C ASP A 26 -3.01 6.67 12.53
N LEU A 27 -2.43 6.09 11.47
CA LEU A 27 -1.02 5.68 11.48
C LEU A 27 -0.09 6.90 11.46
N LEU A 28 0.86 6.93 12.40
CA LEU A 28 1.94 7.93 12.37
C LEU A 28 2.97 7.56 11.30
N TRP A 29 2.77 8.09 10.09
CA TRP A 29 3.68 7.89 8.96
C TRP A 29 4.96 8.71 9.10
N LEU A 30 6.09 8.02 9.13
CA LEU A 30 7.42 8.61 9.16
C LEU A 30 8.07 8.51 7.78
N SER A 31 8.51 9.65 7.25
CA SER A 31 9.28 9.67 6.00
C SER A 31 10.71 9.22 6.26
N GLU A 32 11.11 8.11 5.65
CA GLU A 32 12.49 7.62 5.64
C GLU A 32 13.19 7.91 4.30
N SER A 33 12.55 8.68 3.41
CA SER A 33 13.04 9.00 2.06
C SER A 33 14.43 9.66 1.99
N ARG A 34 14.90 10.28 3.09
CA ARG A 34 16.27 10.85 3.17
C ARG A 34 17.34 9.80 3.52
N HIS A 35 16.95 8.63 4.01
CA HIS A 35 17.84 7.58 4.53
C HIS A 35 17.53 6.22 3.89
N ILE A 36 17.31 6.20 2.57
CA ILE A 36 17.01 4.98 1.83
C ILE A 36 18.25 4.06 1.80
N GLY A 37 18.26 3.02 2.64
CA GLY A 37 19.28 1.97 2.69
C GLY A 37 18.83 0.59 2.17
N PRO A 38 19.71 -0.42 2.28
CA PRO A 38 19.49 -1.79 1.77
C PRO A 38 18.25 -2.49 2.31
N LYS A 39 17.91 -2.25 3.59
CA LYS A 39 16.72 -2.83 4.22
C LYS A 39 15.41 -2.46 3.50
N HIS A 40 15.32 -1.26 2.94
CA HIS A 40 14.14 -0.87 2.15
C HIS A 40 14.04 -1.68 0.85
N MET A 41 15.18 -1.95 0.21
CA MET A 41 15.21 -2.80 -0.97
C MET A 41 14.79 -4.23 -0.65
N GLU A 42 15.23 -4.77 0.49
CA GLU A 42 14.79 -6.09 0.96
C GLU A 42 13.28 -6.15 1.16
N VAL A 43 12.71 -5.16 1.85
CA VAL A 43 11.25 -5.07 2.09
C VAL A 43 10.48 -4.93 0.77
N LEU A 44 10.93 -4.06 -0.13
CA LEU A 44 10.31 -3.91 -1.44
C LEU A 44 10.37 -5.23 -2.23
N ASN A 45 11.50 -5.94 -2.20
CA ASN A 45 11.66 -7.23 -2.86
C ASN A 45 10.70 -8.29 -2.31
N LEU A 46 10.37 -8.28 -1.02
CA LEU A 46 9.32 -9.16 -0.48
C LEU A 46 7.96 -8.85 -1.10
N ALA A 47 7.63 -7.57 -1.26
CA ALA A 47 6.38 -7.14 -1.87
C ALA A 47 6.31 -7.51 -3.36
N ILE A 48 7.40 -7.32 -4.11
CA ILE A 48 7.49 -7.71 -5.52
C ILE A 48 7.42 -9.24 -5.69
N GLU A 49 8.08 -10.00 -4.82
CA GLU A 49 7.99 -11.48 -4.85
C GLU A 49 6.56 -11.95 -4.54
N ASN A 50 5.83 -11.28 -3.64
CA ASN A 50 4.42 -11.57 -3.40
C ASN A 50 3.57 -11.41 -4.67
N VAL A 51 3.73 -10.30 -5.39
CA VAL A 51 3.03 -10.06 -6.68
C VAL A 51 3.42 -11.13 -7.70
N ARG A 52 4.71 -11.47 -7.80
CA ARG A 52 5.21 -12.50 -8.73
C ARG A 52 4.61 -13.87 -8.46
N ARG A 53 4.51 -14.27 -7.18
CA ARG A 53 4.01 -15.60 -6.76
C ARG A 53 2.50 -15.71 -6.84
N THR A 54 1.77 -14.64 -6.55
CA THR A 54 0.31 -14.68 -6.45
C THR A 54 -0.39 -14.19 -7.72
N GLY A 55 0.29 -13.37 -8.54
CA GLY A 55 -0.31 -12.65 -9.66
C GLY A 55 -1.29 -11.56 -9.26
N LYS A 56 -1.58 -11.39 -7.95
CA LYS A 56 -2.50 -10.38 -7.44
C LYS A 56 -1.84 -9.00 -7.46
N HIS A 57 -2.64 -7.96 -7.69
CA HIS A 57 -2.20 -6.56 -7.76
C HIS A 57 -1.15 -6.27 -8.84
N LYS A 58 -0.95 -7.18 -9.80
CA LYS A 58 -0.02 -7.01 -10.90
C LYS A 58 -0.43 -5.79 -11.74
N PRO A 59 0.45 -4.77 -11.90
CA PRO A 59 0.16 -3.62 -12.74
C PRO A 59 0.08 -3.97 -14.23
N ASP A 60 -0.68 -3.19 -14.99
CA ASP A 60 -0.85 -3.36 -16.44
C ASP A 60 0.39 -2.97 -17.27
N ILE A 61 1.34 -2.29 -16.64
CA ILE A 61 2.61 -1.90 -17.25
C ILE A 61 3.79 -2.54 -16.51
N PRO A 62 4.99 -2.61 -17.11
CA PRO A 62 6.16 -3.18 -16.47
C PRO A 62 6.46 -2.53 -15.11
N TYR A 63 6.58 -3.37 -14.08
CA TYR A 63 6.88 -3.01 -12.69
C TYR A 63 8.23 -3.58 -12.22
N GLU A 64 8.91 -4.34 -13.08
CA GLU A 64 10.23 -4.93 -12.88
C GLU A 64 11.08 -4.74 -14.16
N PRO A 65 12.42 -4.76 -14.06
CA PRO A 65 13.21 -4.86 -12.83
C PRO A 65 13.12 -3.62 -11.94
N VAL A 66 13.18 -3.85 -10.63
CA VAL A 66 13.22 -2.79 -9.61
C VAL A 66 14.52 -2.01 -9.75
N GLY A 67 14.39 -0.70 -9.99
CA GLY A 67 15.49 0.24 -10.02
C GLY A 67 15.59 1.02 -8.70
N ARG A 68 15.78 2.34 -8.81
CA ARG A 68 16.01 3.21 -7.65
C ARG A 68 14.70 3.46 -6.89
N ILE A 69 14.72 3.24 -5.57
CA ILE A 69 13.66 3.68 -4.66
C ILE A 69 13.76 5.20 -4.49
N THR A 70 12.66 5.91 -4.70
CA THR A 70 12.59 7.37 -4.65
C THR A 70 11.86 7.89 -3.43
N HIS A 71 10.92 7.12 -2.87
CA HIS A 71 10.16 7.49 -1.68
C HIS A 71 9.95 6.29 -0.77
N VAL A 72 10.04 6.53 0.53
CA VAL A 72 9.73 5.56 1.59
C VAL A 72 9.04 6.30 2.73
N TYR A 73 7.86 5.83 3.09
CA TYR A 73 7.16 6.14 4.32
C TYR A 73 6.91 4.83 5.06
N LYS A 74 7.10 4.86 6.37
CA LYS A 74 6.88 3.74 7.25
C LYS A 74 5.94 4.15 8.37
N ALA A 75 5.02 3.27 8.75
CA ALA A 75 4.34 3.33 10.02
C ALA A 75 4.42 1.96 10.70
N SER A 76 4.31 1.92 12.03
CA SER A 76 4.27 0.68 12.80
C SER A 76 3.06 0.73 13.72
N ALA A 77 2.26 -0.33 13.72
CA ALA A 77 1.11 -0.48 14.59
C ALA A 77 1.02 -1.93 15.08
N GLU A 78 1.05 -2.11 16.40
CA GLU A 78 1.02 -3.42 17.07
C GLU A 78 2.03 -4.42 16.48
N GLU A 79 1.56 -5.45 15.77
CA GLU A 79 2.37 -6.52 15.16
C GLU A 79 2.52 -6.35 13.62
N GLU A 80 2.26 -5.15 13.10
CA GLU A 80 2.25 -4.85 11.68
C GLU A 80 3.16 -3.67 11.34
N ASP A 81 4.03 -3.89 10.37
CA ASP A 81 4.82 -2.82 9.76
C ASP A 81 4.18 -2.41 8.42
N TRP A 82 3.85 -1.13 8.31
CA TRP A 82 3.22 -0.52 7.15
C TRP A 82 4.26 0.23 6.32
N TYR A 83 4.15 0.10 5.00
CA TYR A 83 5.07 0.68 4.04
C TYR A 83 4.30 1.35 2.91
N GLU A 84 4.76 2.55 2.57
CA GLU A 84 4.38 3.22 1.35
C GLU A 84 5.66 3.62 0.60
N MET A 85 5.88 2.99 -0.56
CA MET A 85 7.14 3.07 -1.28
C MET A 85 6.89 3.45 -2.73
N ALA A 86 7.78 4.28 -3.29
CA ALA A 86 7.84 4.51 -4.72
C ALA A 86 9.23 4.19 -5.27
N TYR A 87 9.27 3.59 -6.45
CA TYR A 87 10.51 3.21 -7.11
C TYR A 87 10.42 3.32 -8.63
N GLU A 88 11.58 3.50 -9.27
CA GLU A 88 11.74 3.55 -10.72
C GLU A 88 11.98 2.15 -11.29
N VAL A 89 11.38 1.85 -12.44
CA VAL A 89 11.54 0.58 -13.17
C VAL A 89 12.52 0.78 -14.31
N THR A 90 13.66 0.11 -14.30
CA THR A 90 14.66 0.19 -15.37
C THR A 90 14.42 -0.85 -16.47
N PRO A 91 14.76 -0.60 -17.74
CA PRO A 91 15.14 0.68 -18.32
C PRO A 91 13.93 1.57 -18.67
N SER A 92 12.69 1.10 -18.44
CA SER A 92 11.46 1.79 -18.91
C SER A 92 11.26 3.20 -18.34
N GLY A 93 11.84 3.49 -17.16
CA GLY A 93 11.63 4.72 -16.41
C GLY A 93 10.25 4.84 -15.77
N ASN A 94 9.39 3.81 -15.81
CA ASN A 94 8.10 3.84 -15.12
C ASN A 94 8.32 4.04 -13.62
N ILE A 95 7.38 4.73 -12.97
CA ILE A 95 7.37 4.86 -11.52
C ILE A 95 6.25 4.00 -10.97
N CYS A 96 6.61 3.14 -10.03
CA CYS A 96 5.69 2.29 -9.30
C CYS A 96 5.51 2.81 -7.89
N HIS A 97 4.28 2.76 -7.40
CA HIS A 97 3.88 3.13 -6.06
C HIS A 97 3.18 1.93 -5.43
N ALA A 98 3.70 1.49 -4.29
CA ALA A 98 3.24 0.33 -3.56
C ALA A 98 2.94 0.73 -2.11
N ARG A 99 1.72 0.46 -1.67
CA ARG A 99 1.29 0.55 -0.27
C ARG A 99 0.88 -0.83 0.20
N PHE A 100 1.56 -1.30 1.23
CA PHE A 100 1.42 -2.64 1.77
C PHE A 100 1.81 -2.66 3.23
N ASN A 101 1.35 -3.67 3.96
CA ASN A 101 1.85 -4.00 5.29
C ASN A 101 2.39 -5.44 5.33
N ILE A 102 3.23 -5.69 6.33
CA ILE A 102 3.76 -7.01 6.67
C ILE A 102 3.25 -7.37 8.06
N LYS A 103 2.47 -8.45 8.16
CA LYS A 103 1.96 -8.97 9.44
C LYS A 103 2.86 -10.08 9.97
N GLY A 104 3.44 -9.90 11.15
CA GLY A 104 4.35 -10.90 11.75
C GLY A 104 5.72 -10.99 11.05
N ALA A 105 6.21 -12.21 10.81
CA ALA A 105 7.58 -12.42 10.31
C ALA A 105 7.80 -11.85 8.89
N ALA A 106 8.97 -11.28 8.63
CA ALA A 106 9.36 -10.74 7.33
C ALA A 106 9.43 -11.84 6.26
N SER A 107 8.37 -11.98 5.48
CA SER A 107 8.22 -12.96 4.41
C SER A 107 7.28 -12.42 3.34
N TRP A 108 7.53 -12.76 2.07
CA TRP A 108 6.63 -12.40 0.97
C TRP A 108 5.21 -12.94 1.19
N LYS A 109 5.06 -14.06 1.92
CA LYS A 109 3.74 -14.65 2.23
C LYS A 109 2.88 -13.78 3.14
N ASN A 110 3.53 -12.93 3.93
CA ASN A 110 2.89 -12.09 4.94
C ASN A 110 2.71 -10.65 4.46
N VAL A 111 2.99 -10.38 3.18
CA VAL A 111 2.74 -9.09 2.56
C VAL A 111 1.26 -9.01 2.16
N HIS A 112 0.61 -7.92 2.57
CA HIS A 112 -0.76 -7.59 2.19
C HIS A 112 -0.77 -6.21 1.54
N PHE A 113 -1.24 -6.13 0.29
CA PHE A 113 -1.31 -4.88 -0.47
C PHE A 113 -2.64 -4.16 -0.23
N GLN A 114 -2.55 -2.86 0.04
CA GLN A 114 -3.68 -1.93 -0.06
C GLN A 114 -3.74 -1.32 -1.47
N GLY A 115 -2.59 -1.11 -2.09
CA GLY A 115 -2.52 -0.60 -3.45
C GLY A 115 -1.16 -0.85 -4.09
N PHE A 116 -1.18 -1.24 -5.36
CA PHE A 116 0.03 -1.31 -6.17
C PHE A 116 -0.29 -0.84 -7.58
N ARG A 117 0.39 0.21 -8.02
CA ARG A 117 0.19 0.80 -9.35
C ARG A 117 1.50 1.28 -9.92
N CYS A 118 1.61 1.20 -11.23
CA CYS A 118 2.72 1.78 -11.96
C CYS A 118 2.20 2.74 -13.02
N MET A 119 2.95 3.78 -13.28
CA MET A 119 2.64 4.78 -14.29
C MET A 119 3.90 5.24 -15.01
N LYS A 120 3.72 5.78 -16.21
CA LYS A 120 4.81 6.46 -16.92
C LYS A 120 5.30 7.64 -16.09
N ARG A 121 6.60 7.89 -16.08
CA ARG A 121 7.22 8.99 -15.31
C ARG A 121 6.55 10.35 -15.53
N SER A 122 6.13 10.63 -16.76
CA SER A 122 5.45 11.88 -17.13
C SER A 122 4.12 12.10 -16.42
N HIS A 123 3.48 11.04 -15.94
CA HIS A 123 2.17 11.10 -15.28
C HIS A 123 2.29 10.99 -13.75
N PHE A 124 3.49 10.72 -13.23
CA PHE A 124 3.71 10.57 -11.81
C PHE A 124 3.66 11.94 -11.12
N LYS A 125 2.70 12.10 -10.21
CA LYS A 125 2.62 13.21 -9.26
C LYS A 125 2.59 12.62 -7.86
N TRP A 126 3.51 13.06 -7.01
CA TRP A 126 3.42 12.82 -5.58
C TRP A 126 2.38 13.78 -5.03
N ASN A 127 1.27 13.25 -4.50
CA ASN A 127 0.28 14.02 -3.77
C ASN A 127 0.53 13.85 -2.28
#